data_AF-A0A4P5XHE8-F1
#
_entry.id   AF-A0A4P5XHE8-F1
#
_cell.length_a   1.000
_cell.length_b   1.000
_cell.length_c   1.000
_cell.angle_alpha   90.00
_cell.angle_beta   90.00
_cell.angle_gamma   90.00
#
_symmetry.space_group_name_H-M   'P 1'
#
loop_
_entity.id
_entity.type
_entity.pdbx_description
1 polymer ?
#
loop_
_entity_poly.entity_id
_entity_poly.type
_entity_poly.pdbx_seq_one_letter_code
_entity_poly.pdbx_strand_id
1 'polypeptide(L)'
;MMVSMGALHACAVSAGKDPMKSLSNPESLPVVQVAAMEVLDQTPTPQYISALKRMMWQPGFAESTRLEAFVRLVKLDEPGLKEILRLQLPKLMALAWRQKLCELIVEHQWVDMTPTLVRAWSVPMAAWIEHDKDRPERIAIEQLNGKEKLTDVLVKMLVDSNPITEANLRLRCWEMLQKLGERERLVQLLADASVKPDDRLLDNLRSCAGELGIVPTTKEEILWLQALLETKNMVFWGQAKEATMQLPQEVRVKLEIRELPVAVAVSKLKPELLKLTPLQLYQIVEERRQANGSRIVSPSFEGYGGDHTENLYEMRNKLSWGDLASMVIAMEMFDSASLRQQMFDLADRDMADRDTEFGGVIRIGAAGKPEILEMTPRVRGNDLRYESSQKMFDNAYTGLFHFHLHCQSYDNMQYAGPHLGDFAYADSTRANCLVFSFVSRKELNVDFYRHGPMVVDLGCISRPKKDA
;
A
#
# COMPACT_ATOMS: atom_id res chain seq x y z
N MET A 1 -44.34 -29.80 -61.03
CA MET A 1 -44.70 -30.53 -59.79
C MET A 1 -43.60 -30.28 -58.76
N MET A 2 -44.01 -29.99 -57.53
CA MET A 2 -43.29 -29.32 -56.43
C MET A 2 -41.82 -29.68 -56.20
N VAL A 3 -40.99 -28.63 -56.06
CA VAL A 3 -39.72 -28.67 -55.32
C VAL A 3 -40.04 -28.31 -53.87
N SER A 4 -39.74 -29.25 -52.96
CA SER A 4 -39.89 -29.08 -51.51
C SER A 4 -38.84 -28.10 -50.99
N MET A 5 -39.30 -26.96 -50.45
CA MET A 5 -38.49 -26.04 -49.66
C MET A 5 -38.44 -26.57 -48.22
N GLY A 6 -37.30 -27.14 -47.83
CA GLY A 6 -37.02 -27.49 -46.44
C GLY A 6 -36.75 -26.24 -45.62
N ALA A 7 -37.69 -25.89 -44.73
CA ALA A 7 -37.48 -24.86 -43.72
C ALA A 7 -36.53 -25.36 -42.64
N LEU A 8 -35.30 -24.84 -42.63
CA LEU A 8 -34.37 -24.96 -41.51
C LEU A 8 -34.99 -24.21 -40.30
N HIS A 9 -35.55 -24.97 -39.36
CA HIS A 9 -35.93 -24.43 -38.05
C HIS A 9 -34.67 -24.14 -37.26
N ALA A 10 -34.38 -22.85 -37.04
CA ALA A 10 -33.46 -22.43 -35.99
C ALA A 10 -34.08 -22.85 -34.64
N CYS A 11 -33.40 -23.72 -33.89
CA CYS A 11 -33.82 -24.11 -32.55
C CYS A 11 -33.83 -22.86 -31.65
N ALA A 12 -35.00 -22.32 -31.36
CA ALA A 12 -35.17 -21.24 -30.39
C ALA A 12 -34.82 -21.77 -28.99
N VAL A 13 -33.71 -21.28 -28.43
CA VAL A 13 -33.33 -21.59 -27.05
C VAL A 13 -34.29 -20.86 -26.11
N SER A 14 -34.96 -21.61 -25.23
CA SER A 14 -35.95 -21.06 -24.30
C SER A 14 -35.28 -20.55 -23.02
N ALA A 15 -35.75 -19.41 -22.51
CA ALA A 15 -35.38 -18.80 -21.22
C ALA A 15 -35.70 -19.67 -19.97
N GLY A 16 -36.27 -20.87 -20.14
CA GLY A 16 -36.85 -21.66 -19.07
C GLY A 16 -38.21 -21.11 -18.61
N LYS A 17 -38.84 -21.78 -17.63
CA LYS A 17 -40.18 -21.41 -17.13
C LYS A 17 -40.19 -20.11 -16.29
N ASP A 18 -39.05 -19.73 -15.72
CA ASP A 18 -38.87 -18.52 -14.91
C ASP A 18 -37.62 -17.77 -15.41
N PRO A 19 -37.80 -16.76 -16.28
CA PRO A 19 -36.68 -15.99 -16.84
C PRO A 19 -35.82 -15.32 -15.76
N MET A 20 -36.41 -14.84 -14.67
CA MET A 20 -35.69 -14.15 -13.60
C MET A 20 -34.74 -15.11 -12.85
N LYS A 21 -35.21 -16.34 -12.62
CA LYS A 21 -34.39 -17.40 -12.02
C LYS A 21 -33.27 -17.85 -12.96
N SER A 22 -33.57 -18.05 -14.24
CA SER A 22 -32.58 -18.44 -15.25
C SER A 22 -31.47 -17.40 -15.40
N LEU A 23 -31.84 -16.11 -15.41
CA LEU A 23 -30.92 -14.97 -15.48
C LEU A 23 -29.99 -14.91 -14.27
N SER A 24 -30.53 -15.09 -13.05
CA SER A 24 -29.77 -14.90 -11.81
C SER A 24 -28.89 -16.08 -11.43
N ASN A 25 -29.01 -17.22 -12.12
CA ASN A 25 -28.25 -18.43 -11.84
C ASN A 25 -26.91 -18.43 -12.62
N PRO A 26 -25.74 -18.39 -11.94
CA PRO A 26 -24.44 -18.43 -12.60
C PRO A 26 -24.16 -19.76 -13.34
N GLU A 27 -24.84 -20.85 -12.96
CA GLU A 27 -24.68 -22.16 -13.61
C GLU A 27 -25.48 -22.29 -14.91
N SER A 28 -26.38 -21.34 -15.20
CA SER A 28 -27.11 -21.32 -16.46
C SER A 28 -26.17 -21.08 -17.63
N LEU A 29 -26.44 -21.75 -18.76
CA LEU A 29 -25.72 -21.48 -20.01
C LEU A 29 -25.92 -20.02 -20.46
N PRO A 30 -24.88 -19.36 -21.02
CA PRO A 30 -24.97 -17.97 -21.48
C PRO A 30 -26.14 -17.71 -22.42
N VAL A 31 -26.41 -18.61 -23.37
CA VAL A 31 -27.54 -18.49 -24.32
C VAL A 31 -28.91 -18.49 -23.62
N VAL A 32 -29.05 -19.24 -22.52
CA VAL A 32 -30.30 -19.27 -21.72
C VAL A 32 -30.45 -17.96 -20.94
N GLN A 33 -29.35 -17.42 -20.40
CA GLN A 33 -29.35 -16.14 -19.71
C GLN A 33 -29.72 -15.00 -20.67
N VAL A 34 -29.18 -14.99 -21.90
CA VAL A 34 -29.52 -13.99 -22.93
C VAL A 34 -30.98 -14.11 -23.36
N ALA A 35 -31.49 -15.32 -23.62
CA ALA A 35 -32.91 -15.53 -23.92
C ALA A 35 -33.81 -15.05 -22.77
N ALA A 36 -33.39 -15.22 -21.51
CA ALA A 36 -34.11 -14.69 -20.36
C ALA A 36 -34.10 -13.15 -20.32
N MET A 37 -32.98 -12.51 -20.68
CA MET A 37 -32.92 -11.06 -20.83
C MET A 37 -33.90 -10.57 -21.89
N GLU A 38 -33.94 -11.19 -23.08
CA GLU A 38 -34.85 -10.81 -24.18
C GLU A 38 -36.34 -10.84 -23.78
N VAL A 39 -36.73 -11.82 -22.96
CA VAL A 39 -38.09 -11.89 -22.41
C VAL A 39 -38.34 -10.76 -21.40
N LEU A 40 -37.38 -10.51 -20.49
CA LEU A 40 -37.51 -9.51 -19.43
C LEU A 40 -37.40 -8.07 -19.95
N ASP A 41 -36.73 -7.85 -21.09
CA ASP A 41 -36.61 -6.57 -21.78
C ASP A 41 -37.96 -6.02 -22.24
N GLN A 42 -38.97 -6.88 -22.45
CA GLN A 42 -40.30 -6.47 -22.87
C GLN A 42 -41.05 -5.68 -21.78
N THR A 43 -40.76 -5.98 -20.52
CA THR A 43 -41.35 -5.26 -19.37
C THR A 43 -40.30 -5.14 -18.26
N PRO A 44 -39.33 -4.22 -18.40
CA PRO A 44 -38.23 -4.10 -17.46
C PRO A 44 -38.71 -3.73 -16.06
N THR A 45 -38.37 -4.54 -15.07
CA THR A 45 -38.70 -4.28 -13.67
C THR A 45 -37.46 -3.80 -12.89
N PRO A 46 -37.62 -3.11 -11.74
CA PRO A 46 -36.49 -2.77 -10.88
C PRO A 46 -35.67 -3.99 -10.42
N GLN A 47 -36.34 -5.14 -10.22
CA GLN A 47 -35.69 -6.40 -9.87
C GLN A 47 -34.79 -6.90 -11.01
N TYR A 48 -35.26 -6.81 -12.26
CA TYR A 48 -34.48 -7.17 -13.44
C TYR A 48 -33.25 -6.27 -13.59
N ILE A 49 -33.41 -4.95 -13.49
CA ILE A 49 -32.29 -3.99 -13.55
C ILE A 49 -31.25 -4.29 -12.46
N SER A 50 -31.70 -4.59 -11.24
CA SER A 50 -30.82 -4.96 -10.13
C SER A 50 -30.05 -6.26 -10.40
N ALA A 51 -30.67 -7.25 -11.04
CA ALA A 51 -30.01 -8.49 -11.41
C ALA A 51 -28.99 -8.30 -12.54
N LEU A 52 -29.31 -7.50 -13.56
CA LEU A 52 -28.35 -7.12 -14.61
C LEU A 52 -27.12 -6.46 -13.98
N LYS A 53 -27.32 -5.51 -13.05
CA LYS A 53 -26.21 -4.88 -12.33
C LYS A 53 -25.38 -5.93 -11.60
N ARG A 54 -26.00 -6.80 -10.79
CA ARG A 54 -25.30 -7.84 -10.00
C ARG A 54 -24.46 -8.77 -10.87
N MET A 55 -25.00 -9.19 -12.02
CA MET A 55 -24.36 -10.09 -12.97
C MET A 55 -23.00 -9.57 -13.45
N MET A 56 -22.83 -8.26 -13.58
CA MET A 56 -21.58 -7.69 -14.09
C MET A 56 -20.38 -7.87 -13.16
N TRP A 57 -20.57 -8.23 -11.88
CA TRP A 57 -19.47 -8.40 -10.90
C TRP A 57 -19.46 -9.77 -10.24
N GLN A 58 -20.60 -10.43 -10.11
CA GLN A 58 -20.69 -11.72 -9.45
C GLN A 58 -19.84 -12.78 -10.19
N PRO A 59 -19.05 -13.62 -9.48
CA PRO A 59 -18.34 -14.73 -10.11
C PRO A 59 -19.30 -15.73 -10.79
N GLY A 60 -18.79 -16.48 -11.77
CA GLY A 60 -19.54 -17.54 -12.46
C GLY A 60 -20.25 -17.09 -13.75
N PHE A 61 -20.43 -15.79 -13.99
CA PHE A 61 -20.98 -15.31 -15.26
C PHE A 61 -19.89 -15.11 -16.32
N ALA A 62 -20.15 -15.65 -17.52
CA ALA A 62 -19.31 -15.48 -18.70
C ALA A 62 -19.23 -14.01 -19.15
N GLU A 63 -18.11 -13.63 -19.75
CA GLU A 63 -17.87 -12.25 -20.22
C GLU A 63 -18.92 -11.78 -21.23
N SER A 64 -19.33 -12.65 -22.16
CA SER A 64 -20.38 -12.35 -23.14
C SER A 64 -21.71 -12.02 -22.48
N THR A 65 -22.11 -12.74 -21.42
CA THR A 65 -23.35 -12.44 -20.70
C THR A 65 -23.25 -11.10 -19.96
N ARG A 66 -22.08 -10.78 -19.40
CA ARG A 66 -21.86 -9.46 -18.76
C ARG A 66 -21.97 -8.32 -19.76
N LEU A 67 -21.43 -8.50 -20.96
CA LEU A 67 -21.54 -7.52 -22.04
C LEU A 67 -23.00 -7.29 -22.45
N GLU A 68 -23.79 -8.36 -22.58
CA GLU A 68 -25.24 -8.26 -22.86
C GLU A 68 -26.00 -7.53 -21.75
N ALA A 69 -25.63 -7.75 -20.49
CA ALA A 69 -26.18 -7.00 -19.36
C ALA A 69 -25.78 -5.52 -19.39
N PHE A 70 -24.52 -5.22 -19.71
CA PHE A 70 -24.01 -3.85 -19.84
C PHE A 70 -24.79 -3.08 -20.92
N VAL A 71 -24.91 -3.65 -22.13
CA VAL A 71 -25.62 -3.02 -23.27
C VAL A 71 -27.06 -2.67 -22.90
N ARG A 72 -27.74 -3.52 -22.13
CA ARG A 72 -29.10 -3.26 -21.64
C ARG A 72 -29.12 -2.18 -20.58
N LEU A 73 -28.20 -2.22 -19.62
CA LEU A 73 -28.11 -1.21 -18.57
C LEU A 73 -27.82 0.18 -19.11
N VAL A 74 -27.03 0.33 -20.18
CA VAL A 74 -26.86 1.61 -20.87
C VAL A 74 -28.21 2.18 -21.32
N LYS A 75 -29.09 1.34 -21.87
CA LYS A 75 -30.41 1.78 -22.36
C LYS A 75 -31.43 2.00 -21.24
N LEU A 76 -31.41 1.13 -20.23
CA LEU A 76 -32.44 1.07 -19.20
C LEU A 76 -32.14 1.95 -17.98
N ASP A 77 -30.87 2.12 -17.61
CA ASP A 77 -30.45 2.82 -16.39
C ASP A 77 -28.95 3.21 -16.44
N GLU A 78 -28.57 4.06 -17.40
CA GLU A 78 -27.19 4.56 -17.50
C GLU A 78 -26.68 5.22 -16.20
N PRO A 79 -27.45 6.10 -15.53
CA PRO A 79 -26.98 6.71 -14.28
C PRO A 79 -26.69 5.68 -13.20
N GLY A 80 -27.57 4.69 -13.04
CA GLY A 80 -27.38 3.60 -12.09
C GLY A 80 -26.25 2.64 -12.47
N LEU A 81 -25.96 2.48 -13.76
CA LEU A 81 -24.79 1.75 -14.26
C LEU A 81 -23.49 2.49 -13.94
N LYS A 82 -23.42 3.80 -14.20
CA LYS A 82 -22.27 4.62 -13.84
C LYS A 82 -22.00 4.54 -12.34
N GLU A 83 -23.04 4.68 -11.51
CA GLU A 83 -22.89 4.62 -10.05
C GLU A 83 -22.29 3.30 -9.56
N ILE A 84 -22.77 2.16 -10.08
CA ILE A 84 -22.21 0.87 -9.69
C ILE A 84 -20.79 0.67 -10.22
N LEU A 85 -20.44 1.22 -11.40
CA LEU A 85 -19.06 1.24 -11.89
C LEU A 85 -18.13 2.03 -10.97
N ARG A 86 -18.57 3.18 -10.44
CA ARG A 86 -17.80 3.98 -9.45
C ARG A 86 -17.40 3.13 -8.23
N LEU A 87 -18.31 2.27 -7.78
CA LEU A 87 -18.14 1.45 -6.59
C LEU A 87 -17.33 0.16 -6.83
N GLN A 88 -17.50 -0.47 -7.99
CA GLN A 88 -17.02 -1.83 -8.24
C GLN A 88 -15.74 -1.88 -9.07
N LEU A 89 -15.53 -0.96 -10.02
CA LEU A 89 -14.35 -1.02 -10.91
C LEU A 89 -13.02 -1.06 -10.14
N PRO A 90 -12.78 -0.25 -9.08
CA PRO A 90 -11.52 -0.31 -8.34
C PRO A 90 -11.27 -1.64 -7.63
N LYS A 91 -12.33 -2.42 -7.34
CA LYS A 91 -12.29 -3.70 -6.62
C LYS A 91 -12.28 -4.91 -7.55
N LEU A 92 -12.48 -4.70 -8.85
CA LEU A 92 -12.63 -5.77 -9.82
C LEU A 92 -11.28 -6.43 -10.10
N MET A 93 -11.18 -7.73 -9.80
CA MET A 93 -9.95 -8.53 -10.01
C MET A 93 -9.98 -9.31 -11.34
N ALA A 94 -11.14 -9.43 -11.99
CA ALA A 94 -11.28 -10.10 -13.29
C ALA A 94 -10.68 -9.21 -14.40
N LEU A 95 -9.41 -9.43 -14.74
CA LEU A 95 -8.62 -8.55 -15.61
C LEU A 95 -9.22 -8.33 -17.00
N ALA A 96 -9.60 -9.41 -17.69
CA ALA A 96 -10.19 -9.32 -19.03
C ALA A 96 -11.47 -8.46 -19.01
N TRP A 97 -12.36 -8.73 -18.04
CA TRP A 97 -13.59 -7.95 -17.88
C TRP A 97 -13.32 -6.49 -17.47
N ARG A 98 -12.32 -6.26 -16.62
CA ARG A 98 -11.90 -4.92 -16.21
C ARG A 98 -11.36 -4.10 -17.38
N GLN A 99 -10.56 -4.71 -18.24
CA GLN A 99 -10.11 -4.11 -19.50
C GLN A 99 -11.32 -3.79 -20.38
N LYS A 100 -12.23 -4.74 -20.58
CA LYS A 100 -13.41 -4.52 -21.42
C LYS A 100 -14.29 -3.38 -20.90
N LEU A 101 -14.47 -3.26 -19.58
CA LEU A 101 -15.19 -2.13 -18.98
C LEU A 101 -14.50 -0.79 -19.24
N CYS A 102 -13.16 -0.73 -19.21
CA CYS A 102 -12.42 0.49 -19.53
C CYS A 102 -12.62 0.88 -21.01
N GLU A 103 -12.58 -0.09 -21.92
CA GLU A 103 -12.87 0.10 -23.35
C GLU A 103 -14.31 0.62 -23.56
N LEU A 104 -15.30 0.01 -22.92
CA LEU A 104 -16.70 0.43 -23.00
C LEU A 104 -16.91 1.87 -22.48
N ILE A 105 -16.23 2.26 -21.39
CA ILE A 105 -16.26 3.63 -20.87
C ILE A 105 -15.76 4.63 -21.94
N VAL A 106 -14.73 4.26 -22.71
CA VAL A 106 -14.20 5.07 -23.81
C VAL A 106 -15.16 5.08 -25.01
N GLU A 107 -15.67 3.92 -25.43
CA GLU A 107 -16.60 3.77 -26.55
C GLU A 107 -17.85 4.66 -26.34
N HIS A 108 -18.34 4.76 -25.10
CA HIS A 108 -19.47 5.61 -24.73
C HIS A 108 -19.10 7.08 -24.43
N GLN A 109 -17.81 7.46 -24.54
CA GLN A 109 -17.31 8.81 -24.28
C GLN A 109 -17.67 9.35 -22.89
N TRP A 110 -17.68 8.48 -21.87
CA TRP A 110 -18.00 8.87 -20.50
C TRP A 110 -16.84 9.57 -19.80
N VAL A 111 -16.52 10.80 -20.23
CA VAL A 111 -15.46 11.64 -19.66
C VAL A 111 -15.67 11.87 -18.15
N ASP A 112 -16.93 11.93 -17.70
CA ASP A 112 -17.32 12.05 -16.29
C ASP A 112 -16.89 10.85 -15.42
N MET A 113 -16.47 9.73 -16.03
CA MET A 113 -15.93 8.55 -15.33
C MET A 113 -14.42 8.61 -15.12
N THR A 114 -13.72 9.66 -15.57
CA THR A 114 -12.29 9.87 -15.31
C THR A 114 -11.91 9.72 -13.83
N PRO A 115 -12.66 10.29 -12.85
CA PRO A 115 -12.40 10.05 -11.42
C PRO A 115 -12.42 8.57 -11.01
N THR A 116 -13.30 7.77 -11.60
CA THR A 116 -13.40 6.33 -11.33
C THR A 116 -12.21 5.59 -11.89
N LEU A 117 -11.78 5.93 -13.10
CA LEU A 117 -10.59 5.35 -13.73
C LEU A 117 -9.34 5.66 -12.92
N VAL A 118 -9.16 6.90 -12.43
CA VAL A 118 -8.03 7.27 -11.56
C VAL A 118 -8.04 6.47 -10.26
N ARG A 119 -9.21 6.32 -9.60
CA ARG A 119 -9.33 5.49 -8.40
C ARG A 119 -8.93 4.04 -8.69
N ALA A 120 -9.42 3.47 -9.78
CA ALA A 120 -9.11 2.10 -10.18
C ALA A 120 -7.62 1.92 -10.56
N TRP A 121 -7.03 2.87 -11.28
CA TRP A 121 -5.61 2.88 -11.63
C TRP A 121 -4.70 2.92 -10.41
N SER A 122 -5.05 3.74 -9.41
CA SER A 122 -4.26 3.90 -8.18
C SER A 122 -4.15 2.63 -7.32
N VAL A 123 -5.06 1.67 -7.52
CA VAL A 123 -5.04 0.38 -6.81
C VAL A 123 -3.92 -0.50 -7.40
N PRO A 124 -2.96 -0.96 -6.56
CA PRO A 124 -1.97 -1.94 -6.97
C PRO A 124 -2.64 -3.18 -7.53
N MET A 125 -2.13 -3.72 -8.64
CA MET A 125 -2.66 -4.92 -9.26
C MET A 125 -1.58 -5.98 -9.30
N ALA A 126 -1.96 -7.25 -9.14
CA ALA A 126 -1.04 -8.37 -9.12
C ALA A 126 -0.24 -8.47 -10.43
N ALA A 127 0.92 -9.12 -10.34
CA ALA A 127 2.08 -9.15 -11.25
C ALA A 127 1.87 -9.51 -12.75
N TRP A 128 0.64 -9.46 -13.27
CA TRP A 128 0.29 -9.80 -14.65
C TRP A 128 0.34 -8.62 -15.63
N ILE A 129 0.51 -7.40 -15.12
CA ILE A 129 0.81 -6.22 -15.96
C ILE A 129 2.24 -5.80 -15.67
N GLU A 130 3.12 -6.03 -16.65
CA GLU A 130 4.56 -5.79 -16.53
C GLU A 130 4.89 -4.31 -16.37
N HIS A 131 4.11 -3.42 -16.98
CA HIS A 131 4.34 -1.98 -16.93
C HIS A 131 3.07 -1.19 -16.62
N ASP A 132 3.18 -0.20 -15.74
CA ASP A 132 2.07 0.69 -15.38
C ASP A 132 1.44 1.41 -16.58
N LYS A 133 2.22 1.68 -17.64
CA LYS A 133 1.73 2.24 -18.90
C LYS A 133 0.68 1.37 -19.62
N ASP A 134 0.68 0.07 -19.35
CA ASP A 134 -0.21 -0.91 -19.99
C ASP A 134 -1.50 -1.12 -19.18
N ARG A 135 -1.68 -0.38 -18.08
CA ARG A 135 -2.90 -0.42 -17.27
C ARG A 135 -4.11 0.06 -18.10
N PRO A 136 -5.21 -0.72 -18.16
CA PRO A 136 -6.37 -0.36 -18.98
C PRO A 136 -7.03 0.94 -18.52
N GLU A 137 -6.97 1.28 -17.23
CA GLU A 137 -7.52 2.54 -16.74
C GLU A 137 -6.76 3.75 -17.26
N ARG A 138 -5.43 3.66 -17.26
CA ARG A 138 -4.56 4.71 -17.78
C ARG A 138 -4.82 4.94 -19.25
N ILE A 139 -4.86 3.86 -20.04
CA ILE A 139 -5.18 3.91 -21.47
C ILE A 139 -6.54 4.59 -21.69
N ALA A 140 -7.56 4.22 -20.92
CA ALA A 140 -8.89 4.84 -21.02
C ALA A 140 -8.89 6.34 -20.65
N ILE A 141 -8.15 6.75 -19.62
CA ILE A 141 -8.00 8.18 -19.27
C ILE A 141 -7.35 8.95 -20.42
N GLU A 142 -6.26 8.42 -20.98
CA GLU A 142 -5.54 9.01 -22.10
C GLU A 142 -6.43 9.10 -23.36
N GLN A 143 -7.26 8.10 -23.64
CA GLN A 143 -8.20 8.11 -24.78
C GLN A 143 -9.35 9.10 -24.60
N LEU A 144 -9.90 9.22 -23.39
CA LEU A 144 -11.00 10.16 -23.09
C LEU A 144 -10.56 11.63 -23.06
N ASN A 145 -9.35 11.90 -22.56
CA ASN A 145 -8.90 13.27 -22.28
C ASN A 145 -7.80 13.76 -23.23
N GLY A 146 -7.15 12.84 -23.96
CA GLY A 146 -5.95 13.10 -24.76
C GLY A 146 -4.67 12.73 -24.00
N LYS A 147 -3.79 11.98 -24.66
CA LYS A 147 -2.56 11.42 -24.06
C LYS A 147 -1.64 12.47 -23.44
N GLU A 148 -1.45 13.60 -24.11
CA GLU A 148 -0.59 14.70 -23.65
C GLU A 148 -1.14 15.42 -22.41
N LYS A 149 -2.39 15.14 -22.02
CA LYS A 149 -3.07 15.81 -20.91
C LYS A 149 -3.16 14.97 -19.64
N LEU A 150 -2.60 13.75 -19.60
CA LEU A 150 -2.74 12.87 -18.43
C LEU A 150 -2.30 13.58 -17.13
N THR A 151 -1.11 14.17 -17.13
CA THR A 151 -0.60 14.92 -15.97
C THR A 151 -1.49 16.13 -15.65
N ASP A 152 -1.93 16.88 -16.67
CA ASP A 152 -2.81 18.05 -16.49
C ASP A 152 -4.16 17.67 -15.88
N VAL A 153 -4.73 16.54 -16.30
CA VAL A 153 -5.98 16.00 -15.76
C VAL A 153 -5.81 15.65 -14.29
N LEU A 154 -4.72 14.98 -13.91
CA LEU A 154 -4.44 14.62 -12.52
C LEU A 154 -4.23 15.87 -11.65
N VAL A 155 -3.48 16.87 -12.12
CA VAL A 155 -3.28 18.13 -11.40
C VAL A 155 -4.61 18.87 -11.24
N LYS A 156 -5.39 18.96 -12.32
CA LYS A 156 -6.71 19.58 -12.28
C LYS A 156 -7.62 18.90 -11.25
N MET A 157 -7.70 17.57 -11.25
CA MET A 157 -8.49 16.83 -10.28
C MET A 157 -7.96 16.97 -8.85
N LEU A 158 -6.64 17.02 -8.66
CA LEU A 158 -6.04 17.29 -7.34
C LEU A 158 -6.46 18.65 -6.78
N VAL A 159 -6.55 19.69 -7.62
CA VAL A 159 -6.83 21.07 -7.20
C VAL A 159 -8.33 21.38 -7.16
N ASP A 160 -9.09 20.94 -8.15
CA ASP A 160 -10.49 21.35 -8.34
C ASP A 160 -11.50 20.44 -7.62
N SER A 161 -11.14 19.20 -7.29
CA SER A 161 -12.04 18.28 -6.58
C SER A 161 -12.37 18.74 -5.17
N ASN A 162 -13.58 18.39 -4.71
CA ASN A 162 -14.06 18.84 -3.41
C ASN A 162 -13.14 18.34 -2.27
N PRO A 163 -12.60 19.22 -1.41
CA PRO A 163 -11.65 18.83 -0.37
C PRO A 163 -12.23 17.92 0.71
N ILE A 164 -13.56 17.87 0.86
CA ILE A 164 -14.26 17.07 1.88
C ILE A 164 -14.77 15.76 1.29
N THR A 165 -15.63 15.83 0.25
CA THR A 165 -16.28 14.64 -0.30
C THR A 165 -15.39 13.84 -1.25
N GLU A 166 -14.36 14.48 -1.82
CA GLU A 166 -13.44 13.85 -2.78
C GLU A 166 -12.00 13.80 -2.27
N ALA A 167 -11.77 13.99 -0.97
CA ALA A 167 -10.45 13.94 -0.34
C ALA A 167 -9.63 12.72 -0.80
N ASN A 168 -10.24 11.53 -0.86
CA ASN A 168 -9.54 10.33 -1.30
C ASN A 168 -9.09 10.40 -2.76
N LEU A 169 -9.90 10.96 -3.67
CA LEU A 169 -9.54 11.13 -5.07
C LEU A 169 -8.31 12.04 -5.21
N ARG A 170 -8.28 13.14 -4.45
CA ARG A 170 -7.17 14.09 -4.42
C ARG A 170 -5.86 13.40 -4.00
N LEU A 171 -5.91 12.60 -2.93
CA LEU A 171 -4.76 11.80 -2.49
C LEU A 171 -4.29 10.82 -3.56
N ARG A 172 -5.22 10.16 -4.29
CA ARG A 172 -4.85 9.26 -5.39
C ARG A 172 -4.21 10.02 -6.56
N CYS A 173 -4.72 11.20 -6.92
CA CYS A 173 -4.12 12.03 -7.97
C CYS A 173 -2.67 12.40 -7.61
N TRP A 174 -2.42 12.78 -6.36
CA TRP A 174 -1.08 13.04 -5.84
C TRP A 174 -0.15 11.83 -5.99
N GLU A 175 -0.57 10.65 -5.51
CA GLU A 175 0.23 9.42 -5.64
C GLU A 175 0.53 9.09 -7.12
N MET A 176 -0.44 9.27 -8.01
CA MET A 176 -0.24 9.00 -9.43
C MET A 176 0.75 9.99 -10.07
N LEU A 177 0.69 11.26 -9.72
CA LEU A 177 1.67 12.26 -10.18
C LEU A 177 3.09 11.90 -9.71
N GLN A 178 3.25 11.46 -8.46
CA GLN A 178 4.53 10.96 -7.96
C GLN A 178 5.02 9.73 -8.74
N LYS A 179 4.14 8.77 -9.02
CA LYS A 179 4.47 7.58 -9.84
C LYS A 179 4.88 7.93 -11.28
N LEU A 180 4.31 8.99 -11.85
CA LEU A 180 4.68 9.50 -13.17
C LEU A 180 5.99 10.30 -13.19
N GLY A 181 6.64 10.51 -12.04
CA GLY A 181 7.87 11.28 -11.93
C GLY A 181 7.67 12.79 -11.91
N GLU A 182 6.43 13.26 -11.66
CA GLU A 182 6.04 14.68 -11.74
C GLU A 182 6.37 15.45 -10.45
N ARG A 183 7.45 15.06 -9.75
CA ARG A 183 7.84 15.65 -8.45
C ARG A 183 8.10 17.14 -8.57
N GLU A 184 8.82 17.58 -9.61
CA GLU A 184 9.11 19.00 -9.82
C GLU A 184 7.84 19.83 -10.00
N ARG A 185 6.88 19.28 -10.75
CA ARG A 185 5.57 19.90 -10.97
C ARG A 185 4.76 19.99 -9.68
N LEU A 186 4.80 18.96 -8.83
CA LEU A 186 4.18 19.00 -7.50
C LEU A 186 4.85 20.05 -6.60
N VAL A 187 6.18 20.17 -6.62
CA VAL A 187 6.89 21.23 -5.89
C VAL A 187 6.48 22.62 -6.36
N GLN A 188 6.38 22.84 -7.68
CA GLN A 188 5.89 24.09 -8.25
C GLN A 188 4.45 24.40 -7.82
N LEU A 189 3.57 23.39 -7.83
CA LEU A 189 2.19 23.52 -7.36
C LEU A 189 2.13 23.93 -5.88
N LEU A 190 2.98 23.36 -5.03
CA LEU A 190 3.04 23.72 -3.61
C LEU A 190 3.59 25.13 -3.38
N ALA A 191 4.50 25.60 -4.25
CA ALA A 191 5.02 26.96 -4.21
C ALA A 191 4.03 28.02 -4.74
N ASP A 192 2.98 27.59 -5.46
CA ASP A 192 1.97 28.48 -6.01
C ASP A 192 1.05 29.04 -4.90
N ALA A 193 1.08 30.37 -4.75
CA ALA A 193 0.28 31.11 -3.77
C ALA A 193 -1.19 31.28 -4.17
N SER A 194 -1.58 30.90 -5.39
CA SER A 194 -2.97 30.95 -5.87
C SER A 194 -3.84 29.79 -5.38
N VAL A 195 -3.24 28.75 -4.79
CA VAL A 195 -3.95 27.64 -4.17
C VAL A 195 -4.75 28.15 -2.97
N LYS A 196 -6.03 27.77 -2.89
CA LYS A 196 -6.97 28.33 -1.92
C LYS A 196 -6.49 28.15 -0.46
N PRO A 197 -6.56 29.20 0.39
CA PRO A 197 -6.08 29.14 1.77
C PRO A 197 -6.81 28.13 2.68
N ASP A 198 -8.04 27.74 2.32
CA ASP A 198 -8.86 26.78 3.07
C ASP A 198 -8.57 25.32 2.71
N ASP A 199 -7.66 25.06 1.78
CA ASP A 199 -7.26 23.72 1.38
C ASP A 199 -6.21 23.11 2.32
N ARG A 200 -6.70 22.53 3.43
CA ARG A 200 -5.85 21.90 4.46
C ARG A 200 -4.91 20.83 3.90
N LEU A 201 -5.27 20.12 2.82
CA LEU A 201 -4.37 19.11 2.24
C LEU A 201 -3.13 19.77 1.65
N LEU A 202 -3.32 20.76 0.78
CA LEU A 202 -2.22 21.45 0.10
C LEU A 202 -1.43 22.33 1.06
N ASP A 203 -2.08 22.93 2.07
CA ASP A 203 -1.41 23.70 3.12
C ASP A 203 -0.44 22.85 3.97
N ASN A 204 -0.89 21.67 4.39
CA ASN A 204 -0.03 20.71 5.10
C ASN A 204 1.18 20.31 4.25
N LEU A 205 0.94 19.97 2.97
CA LEU A 205 2.00 19.56 2.04
C LEU A 205 2.99 20.69 1.77
N ARG A 206 2.51 21.93 1.64
CA ARG A 206 3.35 23.12 1.51
C ARG A 206 4.19 23.35 2.75
N SER A 207 3.62 23.18 3.94
CA SER A 207 4.37 23.29 5.19
C SER A 207 5.49 22.26 5.26
N CYS A 208 5.22 20.99 4.91
CA CYS A 208 6.25 19.95 4.90
C CYS A 208 7.37 20.23 3.88
N ALA A 209 7.00 20.61 2.65
CA ALA A 209 7.95 20.92 1.60
C ALA A 209 8.79 22.16 1.91
N GLY A 210 8.17 23.22 2.43
CA GLY A 210 8.83 24.49 2.76
C GLY A 210 9.70 24.41 4.01
N GLU A 211 9.23 23.74 5.06
CA GLU A 211 9.93 23.68 6.35
C GLU A 211 10.99 22.57 6.42
N LEU A 212 10.76 21.44 5.74
CA LEU A 212 11.62 20.25 5.83
C LEU A 212 12.23 19.81 4.50
N GLY A 213 11.77 20.35 3.35
CA GLY A 213 12.20 19.90 2.03
C GLY A 213 11.61 18.55 1.61
N ILE A 214 10.63 18.03 2.37
CA ILE A 214 10.05 16.70 2.15
C ILE A 214 8.76 16.83 1.35
N VAL A 215 8.63 16.00 0.31
CA VAL A 215 7.44 15.89 -0.53
C VAL A 215 6.93 14.45 -0.41
N PRO A 216 5.86 14.20 0.36
CA PRO A 216 5.27 12.87 0.53
C PRO A 216 5.00 12.17 -0.80
N THR A 217 5.20 10.86 -0.88
CA THR A 217 5.05 10.07 -2.12
C THR A 217 3.76 9.26 -2.12
N THR A 218 3.44 8.61 -1.00
CA THR A 218 2.24 7.78 -0.86
C THR A 218 1.11 8.50 -0.13
N LYS A 219 -0.11 8.00 -0.27
CA LYS A 219 -1.28 8.41 0.51
C LYS A 219 -1.00 8.30 2.00
N GLU A 220 -0.32 7.24 2.42
CA GLU A 220 -0.03 7.01 3.83
C GLU A 220 0.94 8.05 4.38
N GLU A 221 1.96 8.47 3.63
CA GLU A 221 2.84 9.58 4.03
C GLU A 221 2.07 10.91 4.19
N ILE A 222 1.01 11.13 3.39
CA ILE A 222 0.15 12.31 3.54
C ILE A 222 -0.69 12.22 4.82
N LEU A 223 -1.26 11.05 5.11
CA LEU A 223 -2.01 10.81 6.36
C LEU A 223 -1.08 10.96 7.58
N TRP A 224 0.15 10.47 7.46
CA TRP A 224 1.21 10.65 8.45
C TRP A 224 1.47 12.13 8.69
N LEU A 225 1.73 12.92 7.64
CA LEU A 225 1.91 14.37 7.76
C LEU A 225 0.71 15.06 8.42
N GLN A 226 -0.52 14.70 8.02
CA GLN A 226 -1.73 15.23 8.63
C GLN A 226 -1.79 14.95 10.13
N ALA A 227 -1.41 13.73 10.56
CA ALA A 227 -1.35 13.35 11.96
C ALA A 227 -0.25 14.11 12.72
N LEU A 228 0.92 14.37 12.11
CA LEU A 228 1.99 15.16 12.73
C LEU A 228 1.58 16.61 13.00
N LEU A 229 0.74 17.17 12.13
CA LEU A 229 0.24 18.54 12.23
C LEU A 229 -1.04 18.66 13.10
N GLU A 230 -1.51 17.58 13.70
CA GLU A 230 -2.54 17.66 14.74
C GLU A 230 -1.98 18.24 16.04
N THR A 231 -2.81 18.97 16.80
CA THR A 231 -2.42 19.62 18.06
C THR A 231 -1.66 18.69 19.02
N LYS A 232 -2.06 17.42 19.12
CA LYS A 232 -1.44 16.42 20.01
C LYS A 232 0.03 16.12 19.64
N ASN A 233 0.43 16.32 18.39
CA ASN A 233 1.74 15.98 17.84
C ASN A 233 2.60 17.21 17.49
N MET A 234 2.09 18.43 17.64
CA MET A 234 2.84 19.66 17.31
C MET A 234 4.17 19.79 18.06
N VAL A 235 4.27 19.28 19.29
CA VAL A 235 5.53 19.23 20.04
C VAL A 235 6.54 18.32 19.32
N PHE A 236 6.10 17.16 18.85
CA PHE A 236 6.94 16.24 18.08
C PHE A 236 7.34 16.86 16.73
N TRP A 237 6.42 17.53 16.03
CA TRP A 237 6.73 18.25 14.79
C TRP A 237 7.84 19.29 15.00
N GLY A 238 7.78 20.07 16.09
CA GLY A 238 8.84 21.01 16.46
C GLY A 238 10.18 20.32 16.70
N GLN A 239 10.19 19.20 17.44
CA GLN A 239 11.40 18.39 17.68
C GLN A 239 11.99 17.84 16.37
N ALA A 240 11.14 17.37 15.44
CA ALA A 240 11.57 16.86 14.15
C ALA A 240 12.21 17.97 13.29
N LYS A 241 11.62 19.17 13.27
CA LYS A 241 12.23 20.34 12.61
C LYS A 241 13.59 20.68 13.20
N GLU A 242 13.69 20.77 14.52
CA GLU A 242 14.94 21.11 15.18
C GLU A 242 16.04 20.06 14.93
N ALA A 243 15.69 18.77 15.00
CA ALA A 243 16.64 17.69 14.75
C ALA A 243 17.08 17.65 13.28
N THR A 244 16.15 17.76 12.34
CA THR A 244 16.48 17.74 10.90
C THR A 244 17.29 18.94 10.47
N MET A 245 17.10 20.12 11.07
CA MET A 245 17.90 21.32 10.81
C MET A 245 19.39 21.17 11.17
N GLN A 246 19.75 20.21 12.02
CA GLN A 246 21.14 19.92 12.37
C GLN A 246 21.84 19.03 11.34
N LEU A 247 21.09 18.41 10.43
CA LEU A 247 21.64 17.54 9.39
C LEU A 247 22.31 18.37 8.28
N PRO A 248 23.38 17.83 7.64
CA PRO A 248 23.97 18.44 6.46
C PRO A 248 22.94 18.69 5.36
N GLN A 249 23.09 19.79 4.60
CA GLN A 249 22.15 20.16 3.52
C GLN A 249 21.93 19.03 2.51
N GLU A 250 23.00 18.33 2.13
CA GLU A 250 22.99 17.20 1.20
C GLU A 250 22.18 15.99 1.69
N VAL A 251 22.03 15.84 3.01
CA VAL A 251 21.17 14.83 3.64
C VAL A 251 19.74 15.36 3.70
N ARG A 252 19.54 16.60 4.13
CA ARG A 252 18.20 17.22 4.29
C ARG A 252 17.37 17.18 3.03
N VAL A 253 17.97 17.47 1.87
CA VAL A 253 17.25 17.49 0.58
C VAL A 253 16.82 16.09 0.09
N LYS A 254 17.30 15.03 0.75
CA LYS A 254 16.98 13.63 0.42
C LYS A 254 16.12 12.96 1.50
N LEU A 255 15.71 13.69 2.55
CA LEU A 255 14.88 13.13 3.60
C LEU A 255 13.52 12.72 3.05
N GLU A 256 12.99 11.65 3.63
CA GLU A 256 11.61 11.23 3.51
C GLU A 256 10.93 11.40 4.87
N ILE A 257 9.63 11.19 4.94
CA ILE A 257 8.89 11.43 6.20
C ILE A 257 9.27 10.41 7.29
N ARG A 258 9.68 9.20 6.88
CA ARG A 258 10.10 8.10 7.78
C ARG A 258 11.36 8.43 8.58
N GLU A 259 12.17 9.37 8.11
CA GLU A 259 13.36 9.81 8.83
C GLU A 259 13.06 10.82 9.94
N LEU A 260 11.86 11.40 10.01
CA LEU A 260 11.54 12.39 11.05
C LEU A 260 11.61 11.79 12.47
N PRO A 261 10.99 10.64 12.78
CA PRO A 261 11.18 9.99 14.08
C PRO A 261 12.62 9.58 14.33
N VAL A 262 13.35 9.18 13.30
CA VAL A 262 14.77 8.78 13.40
C VAL A 262 15.61 9.97 13.83
N ALA A 263 15.46 11.13 13.20
CA ALA A 263 16.16 12.35 13.58
C ALA A 263 15.85 12.76 15.04
N VAL A 264 14.58 12.67 15.45
CA VAL A 264 14.17 12.95 16.85
C VAL A 264 14.77 11.95 17.84
N ALA A 265 14.87 10.67 17.49
CA ALA A 265 15.47 9.67 18.37
C ALA A 265 16.98 9.85 18.46
N VAL A 266 17.64 10.11 17.34
CA VAL A 266 19.07 10.43 17.29
C VAL A 266 19.36 11.65 18.16
N SER A 267 18.60 12.74 18.02
CA SER A 267 18.81 13.96 18.81
C SER A 267 18.65 13.77 20.32
N LYS A 268 17.94 12.72 20.76
CA LYS A 268 17.74 12.37 22.18
C LYS A 268 18.74 11.36 22.70
N LEU A 269 19.07 10.34 21.89
CA LEU A 269 19.86 9.19 22.33
C LEU A 269 21.34 9.31 21.97
N LYS A 270 21.65 9.81 20.77
CA LYS A 270 23.01 9.88 20.20
C LYS A 270 23.17 11.11 19.29
N PRO A 271 23.13 12.35 19.84
CA PRO A 271 23.08 13.57 19.03
C PRO A 271 24.25 13.73 18.05
N GLU A 272 25.40 13.10 18.35
CA GLU A 272 26.58 13.08 17.50
C GLU A 272 26.32 12.50 16.11
N LEU A 273 25.36 11.56 15.96
CA LEU A 273 25.08 10.92 14.67
C LEU A 273 24.42 11.88 13.65
N LEU A 274 23.80 12.97 14.10
CA LEU A 274 23.22 13.99 13.21
C LEU A 274 24.28 14.65 12.31
N LYS A 275 25.54 14.66 12.75
CA LYS A 275 26.65 15.29 12.03
C LYS A 275 27.45 14.31 11.18
N LEU A 276 27.15 13.02 11.28
CA LEU A 276 27.88 11.99 10.54
C LEU A 276 27.38 11.86 9.11
N THR A 277 28.32 11.64 8.20
CA THR A 277 28.02 11.30 6.81
C THR A 277 27.47 9.88 6.71
N PRO A 278 26.75 9.53 5.62
CA PRO A 278 26.33 8.15 5.37
C PRO A 278 27.50 7.16 5.42
N LEU A 279 28.69 7.52 4.91
CA LEU A 279 29.87 6.65 4.96
C LEU A 279 30.31 6.34 6.40
N GLN A 280 30.31 7.33 7.28
CA GLN A 280 30.68 7.15 8.69
C GLN A 280 29.65 6.29 9.43
N LEU A 281 28.36 6.51 9.18
CA LEU A 281 27.31 5.67 9.76
C LEU A 281 27.40 4.23 9.25
N TYR A 282 27.70 4.03 7.96
CA TYR A 282 27.92 2.72 7.38
C TYR A 282 29.04 1.96 8.11
N GLN A 283 30.16 2.63 8.40
CA GLN A 283 31.27 2.03 9.14
C GLN A 283 30.83 1.59 10.54
N ILE A 284 30.05 2.41 11.25
CA ILE A 284 29.51 2.05 12.58
C ILE A 284 28.61 0.81 12.50
N VAL A 285 27.71 0.74 11.52
CA VAL A 285 26.83 -0.40 11.32
C VAL A 285 27.64 -1.66 11.03
N GLU A 286 28.61 -1.59 10.12
CA GLU A 286 29.44 -2.73 9.76
C GLU A 286 30.31 -3.21 10.93
N GLU A 287 30.96 -2.30 11.67
CA GLU A 287 31.74 -2.62 12.86
C GLU A 287 30.89 -3.32 13.93
N ARG A 288 29.65 -2.85 14.15
CA ARG A 288 28.72 -3.52 15.08
C ARG A 288 28.29 -4.89 14.61
N ARG A 289 28.03 -5.09 13.31
CA ARG A 289 27.70 -6.41 12.74
C ARG A 289 28.86 -7.39 12.87
N GLN A 290 30.10 -6.90 12.78
CA GLN A 290 31.31 -7.73 12.94
C GLN A 290 31.70 -7.97 14.40
N ALA A 291 31.13 -7.23 15.36
CA ALA A 291 31.48 -7.36 16.77
C ALA A 291 31.17 -8.79 17.29
N ASN A 292 32.15 -9.37 17.97
CA ASN A 292 32.23 -10.79 18.37
C ASN A 292 30.92 -11.32 19.01
N GLY A 293 30.07 -11.95 18.19
CA GLY A 293 28.86 -12.65 18.63
C GLY A 293 27.62 -12.36 17.79
N SER A 294 27.62 -11.33 16.94
CA SER A 294 26.48 -11.08 16.05
C SER A 294 26.47 -12.12 14.92
N ARG A 295 25.59 -13.11 15.05
CA ARG A 295 25.38 -14.12 14.02
C ARG A 295 24.52 -13.49 12.92
N ILE A 296 25.07 -13.42 11.71
CA ILE A 296 24.34 -13.09 10.49
C ILE A 296 23.67 -14.36 9.98
N VAL A 297 22.38 -14.28 9.68
CA VAL A 297 21.56 -15.37 9.16
C VAL A 297 20.96 -14.89 7.85
N SER A 298 21.26 -15.59 6.75
CA SER A 298 20.67 -15.27 5.46
C SER A 298 19.53 -16.26 5.16
N PRO A 299 18.31 -15.78 4.88
CA PRO A 299 17.21 -16.64 4.48
C PRO A 299 17.46 -17.21 3.09
N SER A 300 16.71 -18.26 2.77
CA SER A 300 16.59 -18.70 1.38
C SER A 300 15.58 -17.81 0.66
N PHE A 301 16.05 -17.02 -0.30
CA PHE A 301 15.18 -16.32 -1.26
C PHE A 301 14.81 -17.21 -2.45
N GLU A 302 14.97 -18.54 -2.37
CA GLU A 302 14.53 -19.45 -3.44
C GLU A 302 13.02 -19.27 -3.72
N GLY A 303 12.70 -18.89 -4.95
CA GLY A 303 11.32 -18.59 -5.37
C GLY A 303 10.96 -17.10 -5.39
N TYR A 304 11.80 -16.22 -4.83
CA TYR A 304 11.72 -14.77 -5.03
C TYR A 304 12.29 -14.42 -6.40
N GLY A 305 11.51 -13.75 -7.25
CA GLY A 305 12.00 -13.24 -8.54
C GLY A 305 12.94 -12.04 -8.34
N GLY A 306 14.16 -12.09 -8.86
CA GLY A 306 15.16 -11.01 -8.83
C GLY A 306 16.28 -11.22 -7.79
N ASP A 307 17.40 -10.52 -7.95
CA ASP A 307 18.56 -10.57 -7.04
C ASP A 307 18.25 -9.86 -5.72
N HIS A 308 17.69 -10.60 -4.75
CA HIS A 308 17.44 -10.14 -3.38
C HIS A 308 18.60 -10.53 -2.48
N THR A 309 19.05 -9.57 -1.67
CA THR A 309 20.18 -9.74 -0.77
C THR A 309 19.97 -8.91 0.49
N GLU A 310 20.37 -9.45 1.63
CA GLU A 310 20.37 -8.75 2.92
C GLU A 310 21.78 -8.25 3.28
N ASN A 311 22.73 -8.45 2.37
CA ASN A 311 24.11 -8.12 2.59
C ASN A 311 24.31 -6.60 2.60
N LEU A 312 24.77 -6.06 3.73
CA LEU A 312 25.05 -4.63 3.89
C LEU A 312 25.97 -4.08 2.78
N TYR A 313 27.01 -4.84 2.40
CA TYR A 313 27.93 -4.43 1.34
C TYR A 313 27.20 -4.27 0.01
N GLU A 314 26.34 -5.22 -0.37
CA GLU A 314 25.58 -5.14 -1.63
C GLU A 314 24.55 -4.00 -1.61
N MET A 315 24.04 -3.66 -0.43
CA MET A 315 23.13 -2.53 -0.24
C MET A 315 23.81 -1.15 -0.15
N ARG A 316 25.14 -1.07 0.04
CA ARG A 316 25.88 0.18 0.35
C ARG A 316 25.54 1.40 -0.52
N ASN A 317 25.26 1.20 -1.81
CA ASN A 317 24.97 2.30 -2.75
C ASN A 317 23.49 2.75 -2.73
N LYS A 318 22.63 2.01 -2.03
CA LYS A 318 21.19 2.27 -1.89
C LYS A 318 20.81 2.85 -0.52
N LEU A 319 21.73 2.83 0.44
CA LEU A 319 21.48 3.25 1.82
C LEU A 319 21.54 4.77 1.97
N SER A 320 20.49 5.33 2.57
CA SER A 320 20.44 6.75 2.97
C SER A 320 21.03 6.97 4.36
N TRP A 321 21.21 8.24 4.75
CA TRP A 321 21.51 8.59 6.15
C TRP A 321 20.43 8.04 7.09
N GLY A 322 19.16 8.16 6.68
CA GLY A 322 18.01 7.68 7.43
C GLY A 322 18.04 6.18 7.69
N ASP A 323 18.36 5.40 6.65
CA ASP A 323 18.53 3.95 6.73
C ASP A 323 19.59 3.59 7.78
N LEU A 324 20.79 4.16 7.65
CA LEU A 324 21.93 3.82 8.51
C LEU A 324 21.77 4.32 9.94
N ALA A 325 21.26 5.53 10.13
CA ALA A 325 20.97 6.06 11.46
C ALA A 325 19.90 5.22 12.18
N SER A 326 18.88 4.75 11.44
CA SER A 326 17.88 3.82 11.96
C SER A 326 18.53 2.52 12.44
N MET A 327 19.41 1.91 11.63
CA MET A 327 20.12 0.69 12.00
C MET A 327 20.97 0.86 13.26
N VAL A 328 21.75 1.95 13.36
CA VAL A 328 22.55 2.26 14.56
C VAL A 328 21.66 2.40 15.79
N ILE A 329 20.56 3.15 15.68
CA ILE A 329 19.61 3.33 16.78
C ILE A 329 18.94 2.00 17.17
N ALA A 330 18.53 1.18 16.21
CA ALA A 330 17.95 -0.13 16.48
C ALA A 330 18.94 -1.02 17.27
N MET A 331 20.19 -1.12 16.82
CA MET A 331 21.23 -1.88 17.52
C MET A 331 21.47 -1.34 18.95
N GLU A 332 21.51 -0.02 19.14
CA GLU A 332 21.67 0.59 20.47
C GLU A 332 20.49 0.29 21.40
N MET A 333 19.25 0.31 20.88
CA MET A 333 18.06 -0.01 21.67
C MET A 333 18.13 -1.43 22.25
N PHE A 334 18.61 -2.39 21.46
CA PHE A 334 18.68 -3.78 21.88
C PHE A 334 19.96 -4.16 22.64
N ASP A 335 20.86 -3.21 22.91
CA ASP A 335 21.86 -3.38 23.97
C ASP A 335 21.18 -3.48 25.36
N SER A 336 20.00 -2.86 25.51
CA SER A 336 19.21 -2.92 26.74
C SER A 336 18.65 -4.33 27.01
N ALA A 337 19.04 -4.90 28.16
CA ALA A 337 18.52 -6.19 28.61
C ALA A 337 17.00 -6.18 28.81
N SER A 338 16.41 -5.07 29.25
CA SER A 338 14.96 -4.99 29.48
C SER A 338 14.16 -5.02 28.18
N LEU A 339 14.62 -4.32 27.14
CA LEU A 339 13.97 -4.33 25.82
C LEU A 339 14.13 -5.68 25.14
N ARG A 340 15.30 -6.31 25.25
CA ARG A 340 15.48 -7.69 24.80
C ARG A 340 14.54 -8.64 25.53
N GLN A 341 14.43 -8.55 26.85
CA GLN A 341 13.51 -9.41 27.60
C GLN A 341 12.06 -9.23 27.12
N GLN A 342 11.60 -7.99 26.97
CA GLN A 342 10.26 -7.70 26.48
C GLN A 342 10.01 -8.25 25.06
N MET A 343 11.00 -8.15 24.17
CA MET A 343 10.91 -8.70 22.82
C MET A 343 10.85 -10.23 22.82
N PHE A 344 11.67 -10.90 23.65
CA PHE A 344 11.60 -12.35 23.80
C PHE A 344 10.28 -12.82 24.42
N ASP A 345 9.69 -12.05 25.35
CA ASP A 345 8.36 -12.36 25.92
C ASP A 345 7.24 -12.20 24.88
N LEU A 346 7.40 -11.30 23.90
CA LEU A 346 6.51 -11.19 22.74
C LEU A 346 6.70 -12.39 21.80
N ALA A 347 7.94 -12.72 21.44
CA ALA A 347 8.28 -13.84 20.57
C ALA A 347 7.82 -15.20 21.13
N ASP A 348 7.95 -15.42 22.43
CA ASP A 348 7.46 -16.65 23.08
C ASP A 348 5.93 -16.75 23.03
N ARG A 349 5.21 -15.61 23.06
CA ARG A 349 3.74 -15.57 22.89
C ARG A 349 3.32 -15.78 21.45
N ASP A 350 4.03 -15.19 20.50
CA ASP A 350 3.84 -15.40 19.06
C ASP A 350 3.97 -16.89 18.70
N MET A 351 5.01 -17.56 19.19
CA MET A 351 5.19 -19.00 18.97
C MET A 351 4.05 -19.87 19.55
N ALA A 352 3.41 -19.40 20.62
CA ALA A 352 2.35 -20.11 21.31
C ALA A 352 0.97 -19.85 20.68
N ASP A 353 0.79 -18.70 20.05
CA ASP A 353 -0.39 -18.36 19.26
C ASP A 353 -0.26 -18.98 17.85
N ARG A 354 -1.37 -19.46 17.29
CA ARG A 354 -1.42 -20.03 15.93
C ARG A 354 -2.47 -19.33 15.07
N ASP A 355 -3.06 -18.26 15.59
CA ASP A 355 -4.14 -17.53 14.95
C ASP A 355 -3.64 -16.23 14.30
N THR A 356 -2.47 -15.72 14.69
CA THR A 356 -1.89 -14.47 14.18
C THR A 356 -0.41 -14.28 14.54
N GLU A 357 0.32 -13.59 13.67
CA GLU A 357 1.60 -12.97 14.03
C GLU A 357 1.39 -11.81 15.00
N PHE A 358 2.42 -11.53 15.82
CA PHE A 358 2.50 -10.42 16.75
C PHE A 358 3.33 -9.29 16.15
N GLY A 359 3.00 -8.07 16.53
CA GLY A 359 3.69 -6.89 16.03
C GLY A 359 3.25 -5.60 16.72
N GLY A 360 3.80 -4.48 16.27
CA GLY A 360 3.46 -3.18 16.81
C GLY A 360 4.43 -2.08 16.42
N VAL A 361 4.66 -1.17 17.36
CA VAL A 361 5.48 0.03 17.14
C VAL A 361 6.58 0.13 18.19
N ILE A 362 7.81 0.38 17.77
CA ILE A 362 8.90 0.81 18.65
C ILE A 362 9.00 2.34 18.54
N ARG A 363 9.05 3.03 19.67
CA ARG A 363 9.12 4.51 19.72
C ARG A 363 10.02 5.01 20.83
N ILE A 364 10.28 6.32 20.85
CA ILE A 364 10.83 7.00 22.02
C ILE A 364 9.68 7.47 22.90
N GLY A 365 9.56 6.90 24.09
CA GLY A 365 8.58 7.27 25.09
C GLY A 365 8.77 8.69 25.64
N ALA A 366 7.80 9.17 26.41
CA ALA A 366 7.82 10.51 27.00
C ALA A 366 9.03 10.75 27.92
N ALA A 367 9.55 9.70 28.54
CA ALA A 367 10.76 9.75 29.37
C ALA A 367 12.08 9.77 28.57
N GLY A 368 12.01 9.85 27.24
CA GLY A 368 13.19 9.82 26.36
C GLY A 368 13.81 8.43 26.20
N LYS A 369 13.15 7.37 26.67
CA LYS A 369 13.63 5.98 26.58
C LYS A 369 12.89 5.23 25.46
N PRO A 370 13.52 4.23 24.82
CA PRO A 370 12.81 3.40 23.87
C PRO A 370 11.73 2.55 24.56
N GLU A 371 10.59 2.39 23.89
CA GLU A 371 9.42 1.62 24.34
C GLU A 371 8.92 0.74 23.20
N ILE A 372 8.59 -0.52 23.50
CA ILE A 372 7.89 -1.44 22.58
C ILE A 372 6.40 -1.40 22.92
N LEU A 373 5.58 -1.03 21.94
CA LEU A 373 4.13 -1.07 22.03
C LEU A 373 3.58 -2.20 21.15
N GLU A 374 3.16 -3.29 21.78
CA GLU A 374 2.39 -4.34 21.11
C GLU A 374 1.03 -3.80 20.65
N MET A 375 0.67 -4.09 19.41
CA MET A 375 -0.58 -3.66 18.81
C MET A 375 -1.37 -4.87 18.34
N THR A 376 -2.65 -4.91 18.70
CA THR A 376 -3.55 -5.96 18.22
C THR A 376 -3.74 -5.84 16.71
N PRO A 377 -3.60 -6.96 15.96
CA PRO A 377 -3.85 -7.00 14.53
C PRO A 377 -5.33 -6.75 14.22
N ARG A 378 -5.61 -6.31 12.99
CA ARG A 378 -6.95 -5.98 12.49
C ARG A 378 -7.83 -7.22 12.30
N VAL A 379 -7.24 -8.32 11.83
CA VAL A 379 -7.91 -9.61 11.58
C VAL A 379 -7.10 -10.69 12.29
N ARG A 380 -7.80 -11.71 12.80
CA ARG A 380 -7.22 -12.93 13.37
C ARG A 380 -7.70 -14.13 12.54
N GLY A 381 -6.85 -15.11 12.31
CA GLY A 381 -7.15 -16.32 11.53
C GLY A 381 -6.12 -16.69 10.46
N ASN A 382 -4.95 -16.05 10.45
CA ASN A 382 -3.82 -16.41 9.59
C ASN A 382 -2.49 -16.11 10.32
N ASP A 383 -1.72 -17.16 10.63
CA ASP A 383 -0.44 -17.10 11.36
C ASP A 383 0.78 -16.73 10.47
N LEU A 384 0.53 -16.45 9.19
CA LEU A 384 1.57 -16.12 8.21
C LEU A 384 1.60 -14.63 7.84
N ARG A 385 0.80 -13.80 8.52
CA ARG A 385 0.71 -12.36 8.21
C ARG A 385 0.15 -11.52 9.35
N TYR A 386 0.91 -10.50 9.77
CA TYR A 386 0.40 -9.40 10.58
C TYR A 386 -0.46 -8.40 9.76
N GLU A 387 -1.72 -8.20 10.16
CA GLU A 387 -2.57 -7.15 9.60
C GLU A 387 -2.65 -5.92 10.51
N SER A 388 -1.99 -4.83 10.14
CA SER A 388 -1.95 -3.58 10.91
C SER A 388 -3.32 -2.95 11.18
N SER A 389 -3.59 -2.56 12.44
CA SER A 389 -4.80 -1.84 12.83
C SER A 389 -4.66 -0.32 12.69
N GLN A 390 -5.78 0.43 12.62
CA GLN A 390 -5.73 1.91 12.56
C GLN A 390 -4.99 2.52 13.76
N LYS A 391 -5.19 1.94 14.95
CA LYS A 391 -4.49 2.36 16.17
C LYS A 391 -2.98 2.17 16.07
N MET A 392 -2.51 1.15 15.36
CA MET A 392 -1.09 0.95 15.08
C MET A 392 -0.56 2.13 14.26
N PHE A 393 -1.21 2.47 13.14
CA PHE A 393 -0.82 3.61 12.30
C PHE A 393 -0.76 4.93 13.09
N ASP A 394 -1.77 5.20 13.92
CA ASP A 394 -1.80 6.42 14.74
C ASP A 394 -0.60 6.52 15.70
N ASN A 395 -0.08 5.39 16.18
CA ASN A 395 1.13 5.35 17.01
C ASN A 395 2.42 5.35 16.16
N ALA A 396 2.40 4.73 14.98
CA ALA A 396 3.53 4.65 14.07
C ALA A 396 3.95 6.02 13.52
N TYR A 397 3.01 6.98 13.39
CA TYR A 397 3.33 8.32 12.89
C TYR A 397 4.32 9.13 13.75
N THR A 398 4.56 8.72 15.00
CA THR A 398 5.66 9.25 15.83
C THR A 398 6.61 8.15 16.29
N GLY A 399 6.38 6.93 15.81
CA GLY A 399 7.16 5.74 16.08
C GLY A 399 8.38 5.66 15.16
N LEU A 400 9.40 4.95 15.62
CA LEU A 400 10.64 4.73 14.88
C LEU A 400 10.51 3.56 13.92
N PHE A 401 9.95 2.46 14.39
CA PHE A 401 9.83 1.22 13.65
C PHE A 401 8.42 0.67 13.78
N HIS A 402 7.85 0.27 12.65
CA HIS A 402 6.90 -0.85 12.69
C HIS A 402 7.71 -2.13 12.94
N PHE A 403 7.18 -3.05 13.74
CA PHE A 403 7.81 -4.36 13.87
C PHE A 403 6.80 -5.48 13.85
N HIS A 404 7.25 -6.66 13.43
CA HIS A 404 6.49 -7.90 13.50
C HIS A 404 7.44 -9.09 13.73
N LEU A 405 6.86 -10.24 14.06
CA LEU A 405 7.58 -11.44 14.48
C LEU A 405 7.34 -12.60 13.50
N HIS A 406 8.41 -13.28 13.12
CA HIS A 406 8.37 -14.60 12.47
C HIS A 406 8.86 -15.66 13.47
N CYS A 407 8.10 -15.86 14.56
CA CYS A 407 8.52 -16.68 15.70
C CYS A 407 7.73 -17.99 15.83
N GLN A 408 7.22 -18.54 14.72
CA GLN A 408 6.40 -19.76 14.71
C GLN A 408 7.15 -21.03 15.17
N SER A 409 8.49 -21.04 15.08
CA SER A 409 9.39 -22.11 15.55
C SER A 409 10.73 -21.54 16.01
N TYR A 410 11.40 -22.19 16.95
CA TYR A 410 12.74 -21.79 17.42
C TYR A 410 13.85 -21.96 16.37
N ASP A 411 13.62 -22.76 15.32
CA ASP A 411 14.56 -23.00 14.22
C ASP A 411 13.99 -22.42 12.92
N ASN A 412 13.81 -21.10 12.91
CA ASN A 412 13.21 -20.34 11.82
C ASN A 412 14.25 -19.65 10.92
N MET A 413 15.52 -20.06 10.98
CA MET A 413 16.62 -19.40 10.26
C MET A 413 16.38 -19.28 8.74
N GLN A 414 15.75 -20.29 8.13
CA GLN A 414 15.45 -20.27 6.69
C GLN A 414 14.40 -19.23 6.28
N TYR A 415 13.65 -18.70 7.26
CA TYR A 415 12.60 -17.68 7.11
C TYR A 415 12.97 -16.38 7.86
N ALA A 416 14.24 -16.22 8.26
CA ALA A 416 14.73 -15.02 8.93
C ALA A 416 14.85 -13.89 7.92
N GLY A 417 13.88 -12.98 7.90
CA GLY A 417 13.81 -11.86 6.96
C GLY A 417 12.37 -11.56 6.51
N PRO A 418 12.13 -10.43 5.83
CA PRO A 418 10.81 -10.02 5.38
C PRO A 418 10.25 -10.85 4.21
N HIS A 419 8.95 -11.14 4.25
CA HIS A 419 8.20 -11.78 3.16
C HIS A 419 7.56 -10.75 2.21
N LEU A 420 6.94 -11.21 1.10
CA LEU A 420 6.39 -10.32 0.06
C LEU A 420 5.31 -9.38 0.61
N GLY A 421 4.54 -9.87 1.59
CA GLY A 421 3.54 -9.06 2.30
C GLY A 421 4.17 -7.89 3.05
N ASP A 422 5.38 -8.08 3.59
CA ASP A 422 6.10 -7.10 4.39
C ASP A 422 6.67 -6.00 3.50
N PHE A 423 7.23 -6.34 2.34
CA PHE A 423 7.65 -5.33 1.36
C PHE A 423 6.46 -4.56 0.80
N ALA A 424 5.33 -5.22 0.53
CA ALA A 424 4.11 -4.52 0.10
C ALA A 424 3.61 -3.53 1.18
N TYR A 425 3.71 -3.92 2.45
CA TYR A 425 3.44 -3.02 3.58
C TYR A 425 4.43 -1.84 3.60
N ALA A 426 5.74 -2.11 3.52
CA ALA A 426 6.76 -1.07 3.55
C ALA A 426 6.68 -0.12 2.34
N ASP A 427 6.37 -0.62 1.14
CA ASP A 427 6.18 0.21 -0.06
C ASP A 427 4.96 1.13 0.05
N SER A 428 3.86 0.65 0.63
CA SER A 428 2.64 1.44 0.78
C SER A 428 2.72 2.48 1.90
N THR A 429 3.34 2.11 3.03
CA THR A 429 3.41 2.94 4.24
C THR A 429 4.67 3.79 4.32
N ARG A 430 5.72 3.35 3.63
CA ARG A 430 7.06 3.94 3.61
C ARG A 430 7.75 3.89 4.98
N ALA A 431 7.21 3.12 5.93
CA ALA A 431 7.74 2.99 7.27
C ALA A 431 9.12 2.32 7.29
N ASN A 432 9.93 2.68 8.29
CA ASN A 432 11.06 1.85 8.70
C ASN A 432 10.52 0.65 9.46
N CYS A 433 11.00 -0.54 9.14
CA CYS A 433 10.49 -1.77 9.73
C CYS A 433 11.62 -2.63 10.28
N LEU A 434 11.29 -3.39 11.34
CA LEU A 434 12.13 -4.45 11.90
C LEU A 434 11.34 -5.75 11.91
N VAL A 435 11.92 -6.84 11.45
CA VAL A 435 11.37 -8.18 11.66
C VAL A 435 12.29 -8.96 12.59
N PHE A 436 11.69 -9.68 13.53
CA PHE A 436 12.40 -10.54 14.47
C PHE A 436 12.05 -12.00 14.22
N SER A 437 13.07 -12.83 14.07
CA SER A 437 12.90 -14.24 13.75
C SER A 437 13.67 -15.11 14.72
N PHE A 438 13.07 -16.19 15.21
CA PHE A 438 13.81 -17.13 16.05
C PHE A 438 14.90 -17.85 15.24
N VAL A 439 16.14 -17.69 15.68
CA VAL A 439 17.30 -18.45 15.20
C VAL A 439 17.58 -19.63 16.14
N SER A 440 17.32 -19.42 17.42
CA SER A 440 17.27 -20.46 18.44
C SER A 440 16.38 -20.00 19.59
N ARG A 441 16.15 -20.85 20.59
CA ARG A 441 15.48 -20.44 21.83
C ARG A 441 16.17 -19.27 22.57
N LYS A 442 17.46 -19.06 22.29
CA LYS A 442 18.29 -18.05 22.95
C LYS A 442 18.57 -16.83 22.07
N GLU A 443 18.17 -16.84 20.80
CA GLU A 443 18.58 -15.83 19.82
C GLU A 443 17.43 -15.45 18.89
N LEU A 444 17.24 -14.15 18.70
CA LEU A 444 16.38 -13.58 17.67
C LEU A 444 17.24 -12.86 16.65
N ASN A 445 17.07 -13.17 15.37
CA ASN A 445 17.59 -12.34 14.29
C ASN A 445 16.84 -11.00 14.27
N VAL A 446 17.50 -9.94 13.80
CA VAL A 446 16.90 -8.63 13.62
C VAL A 446 17.21 -8.12 12.22
N ASP A 447 16.20 -8.09 11.35
CA ASP A 447 16.35 -7.55 9.99
C ASP A 447 15.69 -6.18 9.90
N PHE A 448 16.46 -5.19 9.45
CA PHE A 448 15.91 -3.91 9.06
C PHE A 448 15.42 -3.99 7.63
N TYR A 449 14.20 -3.51 7.37
CA TYR A 449 13.70 -3.39 6.00
C TYR A 449 12.85 -2.14 5.82
N ARG A 450 12.75 -1.70 4.55
CA ARG A 450 11.91 -0.58 4.12
C ARG A 450 11.52 -0.76 2.65
N HIS A 451 10.72 0.17 2.12
CA HIS A 451 10.28 0.22 0.72
C HIS A 451 11.44 0.05 -0.28
N GLY A 452 11.18 -0.22 -1.56
CA GLY A 452 12.25 -0.27 -2.58
C GLY A 452 13.20 -1.45 -2.37
N PRO A 453 12.60 -2.66 -2.31
CA PRO A 453 12.99 -3.86 -1.54
C PRO A 453 14.39 -3.79 -0.94
N MET A 454 14.51 -3.04 0.15
CA MET A 454 15.77 -2.93 0.90
C MET A 454 15.64 -3.62 2.23
N VAL A 455 16.58 -4.51 2.50
CA VAL A 455 16.71 -5.27 3.72
C VAL A 455 18.18 -5.39 4.09
N VAL A 456 18.47 -5.32 5.39
CA VAL A 456 19.80 -5.54 5.96
C VAL A 456 19.64 -6.33 7.25
N ASP A 457 20.31 -7.48 7.30
CA ASP A 457 20.45 -8.26 8.53
C ASP A 457 21.38 -7.51 9.51
N LEU A 458 20.84 -7.09 10.66
CA LEU A 458 21.58 -6.41 11.73
C LEU A 458 22.26 -7.41 12.69
N GLY A 459 21.91 -8.69 12.55
CA GLY A 459 22.37 -9.85 13.29
C GLY A 459 21.49 -10.20 14.49
N CYS A 460 22.01 -11.09 15.34
CA CYS A 460 21.22 -11.69 16.42
C CYS A 460 21.33 -10.97 17.76
N ILE A 461 20.20 -10.79 18.44
CA ILE A 461 20.11 -10.41 19.85
C ILE A 461 19.97 -11.64 20.73
N SER A 462 20.73 -11.73 21.82
CA SER A 462 20.65 -12.86 22.75
C SER A 462 19.62 -12.62 23.84
N ARG A 463 18.93 -13.68 24.25
CA ARG A 463 18.02 -13.67 25.41
C ARG A 463 18.81 -13.28 26.66
N PRO A 464 18.34 -12.30 27.45
CA PRO A 464 18.98 -11.94 28.71
C PRO A 464 19.10 -13.17 29.61
N LYS A 465 20.24 -13.29 30.31
CA LYS A 465 20.34 -14.27 31.40
C LYS A 465 19.33 -13.86 32.47
N LYS A 466 18.52 -14.79 32.95
CA LYS A 466 17.78 -14.54 34.19
C LYS A 466 18.83 -14.35 35.28
N ASP A 467 18.84 -13.18 35.91
CA ASP A 467 19.54 -13.02 37.18
C ASP A 467 18.92 -14.06 38.13
N ALA A 468 19.76 -14.96 38.62
CA ALA A 468 19.36 -16.10 39.44
C ALA A 468 18.93 -15.66 40.84
#